data_AF-T0T3I1-F1
#
_entry.id   AF-T0T3I1-F1
#
_cell.length_a   1.000
_cell.length_b   1.000
_cell.length_c   1.000
_cell.angle_alpha   90.00
_cell.angle_beta   90.00
_cell.angle_gamma   90.00
#
_symmetry.space_group_name_H-M   'P 1'
#
loop_
_entity.id
_entity.type
_entity.pdbx_description
1 polymer ?
#
loop_
_entity_poly.entity_id
_entity_poly.type
_entity_poly.pdbx_seq_one_letter_code
_entity_poly.pdbx_strand_id
1 'polypeptide(L)' 'MKICRYIHNNSARPEARMGILTEDGKIIDPNYVWACDYEREGKFNFWERANYTCPSSLSQILRLKEDPIDFLSECYG' A
#
# COMPACT_ATOMS: atom_id res chain seq x y z
N MET A 1 2.54 3.74 14.55
CA MET A 1 2.69 3.59 13.08
C MET A 1 3.86 4.44 12.58
N LYS A 2 4.81 3.87 11.82
CA LYS A 2 5.87 4.62 11.13
C LYS A 2 5.75 4.41 9.62
N ILE A 3 5.65 5.49 8.85
CA ILE A 3 5.58 5.41 7.38
C ILE A 3 7.00 5.47 6.82
N CYS A 4 7.32 4.58 5.89
CA CYS A 4 8.61 4.51 5.24
C CYS A 4 8.46 4.41 3.71
N ARG A 5 9.59 4.58 3.04
CA ARG A 5 9.74 4.32 1.60
C ARG A 5 10.70 3.15 1.44
N TYR A 6 10.30 2.16 0.68
CA TYR A 6 11.12 0.97 0.44
C TYR A 6 11.12 0.61 -1.06
N ILE A 7 12.03 -0.27 -1.48
CA ILE A 7 12.12 -0.73 -2.85
C ILE A 7 11.78 -2.22 -2.87
N HIS A 8 10.79 -2.60 -3.68
CA HIS A 8 10.42 -4.00 -3.88
C HIS A 8 11.27 -4.57 -5.03
N ASN A 9 12.26 -5.40 -4.70
CA ASN A 9 13.26 -5.89 -5.68
C ASN A 9 12.75 -7.00 -6.63
N ASN A 10 11.53 -7.48 -6.45
CA ASN A 10 10.95 -8.56 -7.25
C ASN A 10 10.33 -8.10 -8.59
N SER A 11 10.36 -6.80 -8.92
CA SER A 11 9.89 -6.28 -10.20
C SER A 11 11.04 -6.05 -11.18
N ALA A 12 10.77 -6.25 -12.48
CA ALA A 12 11.75 -6.00 -13.55
C ALA A 12 12.27 -4.54 -13.57
N ARG A 13 11.49 -3.61 -13.01
CA ARG A 13 11.88 -2.23 -12.72
C ARG A 13 11.54 -1.95 -11.26
N PRO A 14 12.51 -2.01 -10.33
CA PRO A 14 12.27 -1.72 -8.92
C PRO A 14 11.81 -0.28 -8.76
N GLU A 15 10.58 -0.12 -8.27
CA GLU A 15 10.02 1.19 -7.96
C GLU A 15 9.98 1.37 -6.45
N ALA A 16 10.18 2.61 -6.03
CA ALA A 16 10.06 2.93 -4.62
C ALA A 16 8.59 3.10 -4.24
N ARG A 17 8.19 2.42 -3.17
CA ARG A 17 6.82 2.29 -2.72
C ARG A 17 6.70 2.72 -1.27
N MET A 18 5.53 3.17 -0.87
CA MET A 18 5.19 3.45 0.52
C MET A 18 5.01 2.13 1.26
N GLY A 19 5.54 2.07 2.48
CA GLY A 19 5.28 0.99 3.42
C GLY A 19 5.04 1.51 4.82
N ILE A 20 4.47 0.65 5.65
CA ILE A 20 4.28 0.87 7.09
C ILE A 20 5.26 -0.05 7.81
N LEU A 21 6.16 0.56 8.58
CA LEU A 21 7.12 -0.16 9.43
C LEU A 21 6.43 -0.55 10.75
N THR A 22 6.31 -1.84 10.97
CA THR A 22 5.80 -2.46 12.20
C THR A 22 6.83 -2.32 13.33
N GLU A 23 6.40 -2.55 14.58
CA GLU A 23 7.31 -2.56 15.73
C GLU A 23 8.33 -3.71 15.70
N ASP A 24 7.96 -4.85 15.09
CA ASP A 24 8.84 -6.01 14.89
C ASP A 24 9.77 -5.87 13.67
N GLY A 25 9.84 -4.67 13.05
CA GLY A 25 10.79 -4.34 11.98
C GLY A 25 10.41 -4.86 10.60
N LYS A 26 9.17 -5.31 10.41
CA LYS A 26 8.62 -5.71 9.12
C LYS A 26 8.01 -4.52 8.39
N ILE A 27 7.96 -4.62 7.07
CA ILE A 27 7.32 -3.62 6.21
C ILE A 27 6.05 -4.22 5.64
N ILE A 28 4.93 -3.54 5.88
CA ILE A 28 3.66 -3.81 5.21
C ILE A 28 3.54 -2.82 4.05
N ASP A 29 3.21 -3.30 2.86
CA ASP A 29 2.81 -2.45 1.73
C ASP A 29 1.28 -2.49 1.61
N PRO A 30 0.57 -1.44 2.06
CA PRO A 30 -0.88 -1.37 2.01
C PRO A 30 -1.47 -1.58 0.61
N ASN A 31 -0.82 -1.05 -0.43
CA ASN A 31 -1.29 -1.24 -1.80
C ASN A 31 -1.22 -2.72 -2.19
N TYR A 32 -0.13 -3.40 -1.83
CA TYR A 32 0.04 -4.82 -2.10
C TYR A 32 -0.97 -5.67 -1.33
N VAL A 33 -1.27 -5.31 -0.07
CA VAL A 33 -2.32 -5.98 0.72
C VAL A 33 -3.67 -5.92 0.01
N TRP A 34 -4.08 -4.73 -0.46
CA TRP A 34 -5.32 -4.58 -1.24
C TRP A 34 -5.29 -5.36 -2.56
N ALA A 35 -4.14 -5.40 -3.24
CA ALA A 35 -4.01 -6.16 -4.48
C ALA A 35 -4.21 -7.66 -4.25
N CYS A 36 -3.60 -8.22 -3.20
CA CYS A 36 -3.79 -9.62 -2.81
C CYS A 36 -5.24 -9.92 -2.43
N ASP A 37 -5.93 -8.99 -1.77
CA ASP A 37 -7.33 -9.18 -1.41
C ASP A 37 -8.24 -9.23 -2.65
N TYR A 38 -8.10 -8.25 -3.55
CA TYR A 38 -8.85 -8.25 -4.81
C TYR A 38 -8.51 -9.45 -5.72
N GLU A 39 -7.26 -9.91 -5.72
CA GLU A 39 -6.86 -11.13 -6.43
C GLU A 39 -7.57 -12.36 -5.83
N ARG A 40 -7.60 -12.47 -4.50
CA ARG A 40 -8.31 -13.54 -3.77
C ARG A 40 -9.82 -13.52 -4.04
N GLU A 41 -10.42 -12.35 -4.21
CA GLU A 41 -11.82 -12.19 -4.63
C GLU A 41 -12.09 -12.52 -6.11
N GLY A 42 -11.04 -12.79 -6.90
CA GLY A 42 -11.16 -13.08 -8.33
C GLY A 42 -11.37 -11.84 -9.20
N LYS A 43 -11.01 -10.64 -8.74
CA LYS A 43 -11.10 -9.40 -9.55
C LYS A 43 -9.95 -9.36 -10.55
N PHE A 44 -10.25 -9.42 -11.85
CA PHE A 44 -9.22 -9.41 -12.91
C PHE A 44 -8.29 -8.18 -12.87
N ASN A 45 -8.79 -7.00 -12.52
CA ASN A 45 -8.00 -5.76 -12.45
C ASN A 45 -7.58 -5.37 -11.02
N PHE A 46 -7.19 -6.37 -10.22
CA PHE A 46 -6.85 -6.21 -8.80
C PHE A 46 -5.78 -5.13 -8.53
N TRP A 47 -4.75 -5.02 -9.37
CA TRP A 47 -3.73 -3.96 -9.24
C TRP A 47 -4.28 -2.55 -9.46
N GLU A 48 -5.12 -2.35 -10.46
CA GLU A 48 -5.74 -1.05 -10.72
C GLU A 48 -6.67 -0.65 -9.57
N ARG A 49 -7.44 -1.61 -9.05
CA ARG A 49 -8.31 -1.41 -7.90
C ARG A 49 -7.50 -1.07 -6.64
N ALA A 50 -6.40 -1.75 -6.41
CA ALA A 50 -5.50 -1.46 -5.31
C ALA A 50 -4.89 -0.05 -5.44
N ASN A 51 -4.44 0.35 -6.64
CA ASN A 51 -3.91 1.69 -6.90
C ASN A 51 -4.95 2.80 -6.70
N TYR A 52 -6.22 2.53 -7.02
CA TYR A 52 -7.32 3.45 -6.74
C TYR A 52 -7.66 3.51 -5.24
N THR A 53 -7.64 2.36 -4.57
CA THR A 53 -8.01 2.24 -3.15
C THR A 53 -6.93 2.84 -2.24
N CYS A 54 -5.68 2.40 -2.43
CA CYS A 54 -4.50 2.81 -1.66
C CYS A 54 -3.30 2.94 -2.61
N PRO A 55 -3.05 4.13 -3.18
CA PRO A 55 -1.91 4.35 -4.06
C PRO A 55 -0.57 4.02 -3.38
N SER A 56 0.42 3.55 -4.15
CA SER A 56 1.76 3.23 -3.63
C SER A 56 2.60 4.45 -3.22
N SER A 57 2.09 5.68 -3.40
CA SER A 57 2.74 6.93 -3.00
C SER A 57 2.01 7.60 -1.85
N LEU A 58 2.75 7.91 -0.78
CA LEU A 58 2.23 8.70 0.34
C LEU A 58 1.68 10.04 -0.12
N SER A 59 2.34 10.72 -1.05
CA SER A 59 1.89 12.04 -1.54
C SER A 59 0.55 11.98 -2.28
N GLN A 60 0.22 10.85 -2.89
CA GLN A 60 -1.08 10.64 -3.52
C GLN A 60 -2.15 10.38 -2.46
N ILE A 61 -1.86 9.55 -1.46
CA ILE A 61 -2.79 9.27 -0.35
C ILE A 61 -3.16 10.56 0.38
N LEU A 62 -2.16 11.39 0.73
CA LEU A 62 -2.37 12.67 1.41
C LEU A 62 -3.24 13.66 0.62
N ARG A 63 -3.36 13.50 -0.70
CA ARG A 63 -4.20 14.35 -1.56
C ARG A 63 -5.60 13.77 -1.78
N LEU A 64 -5.73 12.44 -1.74
CA LEU A 64 -6.95 11.74 -2.14
C LEU A 64 -7.82 11.32 -0.96
N LYS A 65 -7.26 11.23 0.26
CA LYS A 65 -7.98 10.80 1.47
C LYS A 65 -8.25 11.99 2.38
N GLU A 66 -9.46 12.05 2.91
CA GLU A 66 -9.89 13.10 3.85
C GLU A 66 -9.16 12.98 5.19
N ASP A 67 -9.06 11.77 5.74
CA ASP A 67 -8.21 11.44 6.88
C ASP A 67 -7.17 10.36 6.49
N PRO A 68 -5.97 10.77 6.03
CA PRO A 68 -4.92 9.84 5.63
C PRO A 68 -4.36 8.99 6.78
N ILE A 69 -4.41 9.49 8.01
CA ILE A 69 -3.81 8.79 9.17
C ILE A 69 -4.72 7.64 9.57
N ASP A 70 -6.02 7.91 9.68
CA ASP A 70 -7.02 6.89 10.02
C ASP A 70 -7.05 5.81 8.94
N PHE A 71 -7.15 6.21 7.66
CA PHE A 71 -7.12 5.29 6.52
C PHE A 71 -5.88 4.37 6.49
N LEU A 72 -4.69 4.90 6.76
CA LEU A 72 -3.46 4.10 6.80
C LEU A 72 -3.41 3.17 8.02
N SER A 73 -4.07 3.55 9.11
CA SER A 73 -4.15 2.73 10.32
C SER A 73 -5.00 1.48 10.06
N GLU A 74 -6.14 1.62 9.38
CA GLU A 74 -7.01 0.50 8.95
C GLU A 74 -6.32 -0.45 7.98
N CYS A 75 -5.36 0.04 7.18
CA CYS A 75 -4.61 -0.81 6.25
C CYS A 75 -3.59 -1.73 6.96
N TYR A 76 -3.28 -1.45 8.23
CA TYR A 76 -2.26 -2.12 9.04
C TYR A 76 -2.87 -2.98 10.16
N GLY A 77 -4.14 -2.76 10.50
CA GLY A 77 -4.87 -3.49 11.54
C GLY A 77 -6.38 -3.31 11.44
#